data_AF-A0A9Q8V4M2-F1
#
_entry.id   AF-A0A9Q8V4M2-F1
#
_cell.length_a   1.000
_cell.length_b   1.000
_cell.length_c   1.000
_cell.angle_alpha   90.00
_cell.angle_beta   90.00
_cell.angle_gamma   90.00
#
_symmetry.space_group_name_H-M   'P 1'
#
loop_
_entity.id
_entity.type
_entity.pdbx_description
1 polymer ?
#
loop_
_entity_poly.entity_id
_entity_poly.type
_entity_poly.pdbx_seq_one_letter_code
_entity_poly.pdbx_strand_id
1 'polypeptide(L)'
;MFSNRFSDYRALIILLICGCFSTLSFAAEGGLRLAQTRVVFDAANPNAKIAIKNSSSQVYLIKADVMNTPDGNAQRLAPPFIVTPPMFRLEKESQNTLLIVRNGTAELPVDRESVFYLSLLAIPATTKANAPEGEMTSAQVSVGIRNVIKLFYRPKGLPMSTEVASSQLTFRHQGQQLTVSNPTPYYITLAQLSVNQHPIDVRELEPMIAPFSTQTYPMKENATHAEWKVITDYGDMSAAYQGNIQSGDVSNGKN
;
A
#
# COMPACT_ATOMS: atom_id res chain seq x y z
N MET A 1 -62.98 36.41 -11.81
CA MET A 1 -62.82 34.98 -11.45
C MET A 1 -61.58 34.41 -12.15
N PHE A 2 -60.38 34.91 -11.85
CA PHE A 2 -59.15 34.50 -12.57
C PHE A 2 -57.85 34.53 -11.71
N SER A 3 -57.95 34.67 -10.39
CA SER A 3 -56.76 34.91 -9.55
C SER A 3 -56.16 33.68 -8.85
N ASN A 4 -56.79 32.49 -8.91
CA ASN A 4 -56.31 31.33 -8.13
C ASN A 4 -55.52 30.29 -8.93
N ARG A 5 -55.51 30.33 -10.27
CA ARG A 5 -54.85 29.26 -11.06
C ARG A 5 -53.31 29.32 -11.01
N PHE A 6 -52.69 30.45 -10.66
CA PHE A 6 -51.23 30.60 -10.64
C PHE A 6 -50.57 30.07 -9.35
N SER A 7 -51.31 29.97 -8.24
CA SER A 7 -50.78 29.48 -6.95
C SER A 7 -50.57 27.96 -6.98
N ASP A 8 -51.50 27.24 -7.62
CA ASP A 8 -51.50 25.78 -7.65
C ASP A 8 -50.33 25.21 -8.47
N TYR A 9 -49.92 25.88 -9.56
CA TYR A 9 -48.74 25.48 -10.35
C TYR A 9 -47.43 25.71 -9.60
N ARG A 10 -47.35 26.71 -8.71
CA ARG A 10 -46.14 26.96 -7.91
C ARG A 10 -45.97 25.89 -6.83
N ALA A 11 -47.05 25.46 -6.19
CA ALA A 11 -47.04 24.34 -5.26
C ALA A 11 -46.71 23.01 -5.97
N LEU A 12 -47.27 22.79 -7.17
CA LEU A 12 -46.99 21.59 -7.97
C LEU A 12 -45.52 21.54 -8.46
N ILE A 13 -44.96 22.68 -8.88
CA ILE A 13 -43.55 22.79 -9.31
C ILE A 13 -42.59 22.64 -8.13
N ILE A 14 -42.91 23.16 -6.94
CA ILE A 14 -42.09 22.98 -5.74
C ILE A 14 -42.12 21.52 -5.27
N LEU A 15 -43.27 20.83 -5.38
CA LEU A 15 -43.37 19.40 -5.05
C LEU A 15 -42.63 18.50 -6.07
N LEU A 16 -42.61 18.90 -7.35
CA LEU A 16 -41.87 18.21 -8.41
C LEU A 16 -40.35 18.42 -8.31
N ILE A 17 -39.90 19.58 -7.85
CA ILE A 17 -38.48 19.90 -7.66
C ILE A 17 -37.92 19.25 -6.38
N CYS A 18 -38.74 19.09 -5.33
CA CYS A 18 -38.32 18.44 -4.08
C CYS A 18 -38.24 16.90 -4.21
N GLY A 19 -38.94 16.29 -5.17
CA GLY A 19 -38.88 14.84 -5.44
C GLY A 19 -37.65 14.38 -6.23
N CYS A 20 -36.92 15.29 -6.88
CA CYS A 20 -35.80 14.95 -7.77
C CYS A 20 -34.41 14.97 -7.11
N PHE A 21 -34.30 15.27 -5.80
CA PHE A 21 -32.99 15.49 -5.14
C PHE A 21 -32.57 14.41 -4.14
N SER A 22 -33.20 13.24 -4.15
CA SER A 22 -32.84 12.12 -3.26
C SER A 22 -32.55 10.82 -4.01
N THR A 23 -31.74 10.90 -5.07
CA THR A 23 -30.91 9.75 -5.45
C THR A 23 -29.69 9.78 -4.53
N LEU A 24 -29.80 9.13 -3.38
CA LEU A 24 -28.63 8.67 -2.64
C LEU A 24 -27.85 7.76 -3.60
N SER A 25 -26.79 8.30 -4.19
CA SER A 25 -25.78 7.47 -4.85
C SER A 25 -25.22 6.55 -3.78
N PHE A 26 -25.75 5.34 -3.67
CA PHE A 26 -25.02 4.25 -3.08
C PHE A 26 -23.78 4.09 -3.94
N ALA A 27 -22.66 4.65 -3.51
CA ALA A 27 -21.37 4.17 -3.95
C ALA A 27 -21.43 2.66 -3.75
N ALA A 28 -21.25 1.89 -4.82
CA ALA A 28 -21.15 0.45 -4.71
C ALA A 28 -19.95 0.15 -3.82
N GLU A 29 -20.20 -0.04 -2.53
CA GLU A 29 -19.20 -0.29 -1.50
C GLU A 29 -18.78 -1.75 -1.60
N GLY A 30 -18.16 -2.10 -2.72
CA GLY A 30 -17.87 -3.49 -3.05
C GLY A 30 -16.54 -3.64 -3.77
N GLY A 31 -15.89 -4.78 -3.53
CA GLY A 31 -14.58 -5.08 -4.10
C GLY A 31 -13.74 -5.98 -3.22
N LEU A 32 -12.55 -6.30 -3.70
CA LEU A 32 -11.56 -7.07 -2.98
C LEU A 32 -10.74 -6.14 -2.09
N ARG A 33 -10.68 -6.46 -0.80
CA ARG A 33 -9.99 -5.68 0.22
C ARG A 33 -9.06 -6.59 1.00
N LEU A 34 -7.87 -6.09 1.27
CA LEU A 34 -6.96 -6.69 2.24
C LEU A 34 -7.16 -6.02 3.59
N ALA A 35 -7.07 -6.80 4.66
CA ALA A 35 -7.16 -6.26 6.02
C ALA A 35 -5.99 -5.34 6.37
N GLN A 36 -4.86 -5.45 5.65
CA GLN A 36 -3.62 -4.72 5.91
C GLN A 36 -2.96 -4.32 4.58
N THR A 37 -2.19 -3.22 4.58
CA THR A 37 -1.45 -2.71 3.41
C THR A 37 -0.01 -3.23 3.33
N ARG A 38 0.40 -4.02 4.32
CA ARG A 38 1.69 -4.70 4.43
C ARG A 38 1.57 -5.86 5.41
N VAL A 39 2.52 -6.78 5.35
CA VAL A 39 2.63 -7.91 6.29
C VAL A 39 4.01 -7.89 6.93
N VAL A 40 4.05 -8.08 8.25
CA VAL A 40 5.29 -8.35 8.98
C VAL A 40 5.32 -9.83 9.35
N PHE A 41 6.27 -10.57 8.78
CA PHE A 41 6.63 -11.90 9.23
C PHE A 41 7.70 -11.77 10.31
N ASP A 42 7.29 -11.87 11.57
CA ASP A 42 8.19 -11.99 12.70
C ASP A 42 8.77 -13.40 12.77
N ALA A 43 10.10 -13.53 12.74
CA ALA A 43 10.81 -14.80 12.84
C ALA A 43 10.58 -15.54 14.17
N ALA A 44 10.01 -14.89 15.19
CA ALA A 44 9.50 -15.52 16.40
C ALA A 44 8.26 -16.38 16.17
N ASN A 45 7.51 -16.13 15.11
CA ASN A 45 6.28 -16.83 14.81
C ASN A 45 6.48 -17.84 13.67
N PRO A 46 5.76 -18.98 13.69
CA PRO A 46 5.83 -19.97 12.62
C PRO A 46 5.18 -19.48 11.31
N ASN A 47 4.28 -18.50 11.39
CA ASN A 47 3.59 -17.93 10.24
C ASN A 47 3.13 -16.49 10.51
N ALA A 48 2.90 -15.75 9.42
CA ALA A 48 2.13 -14.52 9.41
C ALA A 48 0.75 -14.77 8.79
N LYS A 49 -0.26 -13.99 9.18
CA LYS A 49 -1.65 -14.13 8.71
C LYS A 49 -2.08 -12.86 7.99
N ILE A 50 -2.84 -13.03 6.91
CA ILE A 50 -3.51 -11.93 6.23
C ILE A 50 -4.91 -12.35 5.77
N ALA A 51 -5.90 -11.50 6.02
CA ALA A 51 -7.25 -11.72 5.54
C ALA A 51 -7.50 -10.94 4.25
N ILE A 52 -8.16 -11.61 3.29
CA ILE A 52 -8.75 -10.99 2.10
C ILE A 52 -10.27 -11.11 2.18
N LYS A 53 -10.95 -10.00 1.97
CA LYS A 53 -12.41 -9.89 1.95
C LYS A 53 -12.87 -9.56 0.55
N ASN A 54 -13.90 -10.26 0.09
CA ASN A 54 -14.66 -9.92 -1.09
C ASN A 54 -16.01 -9.35 -0.67
N SER A 55 -16.17 -8.03 -0.76
CA SER A 55 -17.45 -7.35 -0.54
C SER A 55 -18.19 -7.10 -1.86
N SER A 56 -17.89 -7.85 -2.92
CA SER A 56 -18.59 -7.71 -4.19
C SER A 56 -19.54 -8.88 -4.41
N SER A 57 -20.47 -8.69 -5.36
CA SER A 57 -21.38 -9.72 -5.84
C SER A 57 -20.72 -10.75 -6.77
N GLN A 58 -19.45 -10.57 -7.11
CA GLN A 58 -18.69 -11.41 -8.04
C GLN A 58 -17.89 -12.48 -7.28
N VAL A 59 -17.78 -13.68 -7.85
CA VAL A 59 -16.87 -14.73 -7.34
C VAL A 59 -15.49 -14.56 -7.97
N TYR A 60 -14.43 -14.76 -7.18
CA TYR A 60 -13.05 -14.72 -7.67
C TYR A 60 -12.31 -16.02 -7.42
N LEU A 61 -11.43 -16.39 -8.33
CA LEU A 61 -10.31 -17.27 -8.05
C LEU A 61 -9.14 -16.40 -7.59
N ILE A 62 -8.67 -16.61 -6.37
CA ILE A 62 -7.52 -15.91 -5.81
C ILE A 62 -6.29 -16.82 -5.98
N LYS A 63 -5.23 -16.30 -6.58
CA LYS A 63 -3.89 -16.89 -6.56
C LYS A 63 -2.99 -16.04 -5.67
N ALA A 64 -2.26 -16.68 -4.78
CA ALA A 64 -1.37 -16.04 -3.82
C ALA A 64 0.06 -16.56 -3.94
N ASP A 65 1.02 -15.64 -4.02
CA ASP A 65 2.45 -15.94 -4.07
C ASP A 65 3.29 -14.86 -3.39
N VAL A 66 4.55 -15.19 -3.09
CA VAL A 66 5.55 -14.22 -2.63
C VAL A 66 6.56 -14.01 -3.76
N MET A 67 6.94 -12.75 -3.97
CA MET A 67 7.86 -12.28 -5.00
C MET A 67 9.05 -11.53 -4.40
N ASN A 68 10.17 -11.49 -5.11
CA ASN A 68 11.38 -10.75 -4.68
C ASN A 68 11.26 -9.24 -4.92
N THR A 69 10.53 -8.81 -5.94
CA THR A 69 10.30 -7.41 -6.30
C THR A 69 8.80 -7.19 -6.58
N PRO A 70 8.32 -5.93 -6.67
CA PRO A 70 6.93 -5.66 -7.03
C PRO A 70 6.51 -6.27 -8.37
N ASP A 71 7.45 -6.35 -9.31
CA ASP A 71 7.24 -6.81 -10.69
C ASP A 71 7.46 -8.32 -10.87
N GLY A 72 7.94 -9.03 -9.83
CA GLY A 72 8.17 -10.47 -9.87
C GLY A 72 9.49 -10.90 -9.24
N ASN A 73 10.14 -11.90 -9.84
CA ASN A 73 11.33 -12.52 -9.25
C ASN A 73 12.66 -12.05 -9.86
N ALA A 74 12.67 -11.22 -10.89
CA ALA A 74 13.87 -10.57 -11.46
C ALA A 74 15.10 -11.50 -11.59
N GLN A 75 14.93 -12.71 -12.13
CA GLN A 75 15.97 -13.75 -12.27
C GLN A 75 16.62 -14.23 -10.96
N ARG A 76 16.11 -13.82 -9.80
CA ARG A 76 16.52 -14.31 -8.49
C ARG A 76 15.89 -15.66 -8.21
N LEU A 77 16.51 -16.41 -7.30
CA LEU A 77 15.90 -17.59 -6.69
C LEU A 77 14.54 -17.23 -6.09
N ALA A 78 13.63 -18.21 -6.07
CA ALA A 78 12.32 -18.01 -5.48
C ALA A 78 12.43 -17.55 -4.01
N PRO A 79 11.58 -16.61 -3.54
CA PRO A 79 11.59 -16.18 -2.16
C PRO A 79 11.41 -17.36 -1.20
N PRO A 80 12.00 -17.33 0.00
CA PRO A 80 11.92 -18.44 0.95
C PRO A 80 10.58 -18.48 1.72
N PHE A 81 9.48 -18.23 1.02
CA PHE A 81 8.13 -18.15 1.58
C PHE A 81 7.11 -18.88 0.72
N ILE A 82 6.12 -19.47 1.39
CA ILE A 82 4.95 -20.11 0.76
C ILE A 82 3.69 -19.49 1.35
N VAL A 83 2.68 -19.30 0.50
CA VAL A 83 1.35 -18.85 0.92
C VAL A 83 0.37 -20.02 0.89
N THR A 84 -0.41 -20.18 1.95
CA THR A 84 -1.40 -21.26 2.09
C THR A 84 -2.79 -20.70 2.40
N PRO A 85 -3.84 -21.08 1.64
CA PRO A 85 -3.75 -21.80 0.37
C PRO A 85 -3.15 -20.93 -0.75
N PRO A 86 -2.35 -21.51 -1.68
CA PRO A 86 -1.75 -20.75 -2.78
C PRO A 86 -2.75 -20.37 -3.86
N MET A 87 -3.90 -21.07 -3.90
CA MET A 87 -5.00 -20.76 -4.80
C MET A 87 -6.31 -21.23 -4.19
N PHE A 88 -7.35 -20.39 -4.24
CA PHE A 88 -8.66 -20.73 -3.71
C PHE A 88 -9.78 -19.89 -4.33
N ARG A 89 -10.99 -20.43 -4.29
CA ARG A 89 -12.21 -19.71 -4.68
C ARG A 89 -12.68 -18.84 -3.52
N LEU A 90 -12.93 -17.57 -3.78
CA LEU A 90 -13.47 -16.60 -2.83
C LEU A 90 -14.88 -16.19 -3.28
N GLU A 91 -15.87 -16.57 -2.48
CA GLU A 91 -17.28 -16.31 -2.77
C GLU A 91 -17.65 -14.83 -2.60
N LYS A 92 -18.82 -14.45 -3.10
CA LYS A 92 -19.41 -13.13 -2.84
C LYS A 92 -19.61 -12.89 -1.34
N GLU A 93 -19.44 -11.65 -0.90
CA GLU A 93 -19.61 -11.24 0.51
C GLU A 93 -18.90 -12.14 1.53
N SER A 94 -17.73 -12.68 1.16
CA SER A 94 -16.98 -13.64 1.98
C SER A 94 -15.58 -13.15 2.30
N GLN A 95 -14.92 -13.81 3.25
CA GLN A 95 -13.52 -13.57 3.56
C GLN A 95 -12.77 -14.89 3.71
N ASN A 96 -11.48 -14.86 3.41
CA ASN A 96 -10.57 -15.96 3.69
C ASN A 96 -9.27 -15.45 4.32
N THR A 97 -8.63 -16.29 5.14
CA THR A 97 -7.33 -15.98 5.75
C THR A 97 -6.25 -16.81 5.08
N LEU A 98 -5.19 -16.15 4.64
CA LEU A 98 -3.99 -16.77 4.11
C LEU A 98 -2.92 -16.84 5.21
N LEU A 99 -2.17 -17.94 5.22
CA LEU A 99 -0.99 -18.14 6.04
C LEU A 99 0.26 -17.98 5.18
N ILE A 100 1.20 -17.15 5.62
CA ILE A 100 2.51 -17.01 5.01
C ILE A 100 3.49 -17.75 5.91
N VAL A 101 4.21 -18.72 5.35
CA VAL A 101 5.14 -19.61 6.06
C VAL A 101 6.51 -19.51 5.42
N ARG A 102 7.57 -19.42 6.22
CA ARG A 102 8.94 -19.52 5.71
C ARG A 102 9.26 -20.98 5.41
N ASN A 103 9.75 -21.28 4.21
CA ASN A 103 10.10 -22.64 3.79
C ASN A 103 11.58 -22.99 4.00
N GLY A 104 12.41 -22.03 4.41
CA GLY A 104 13.81 -22.22 4.75
C GLY A 104 14.74 -22.45 3.56
N THR A 105 14.30 -22.26 2.31
CA THR A 105 15.13 -22.52 1.12
C THR A 105 16.27 -21.51 0.91
N ALA A 106 16.27 -20.41 1.66
CA ALA A 106 17.35 -19.43 1.67
C ALA A 106 17.56 -18.88 3.09
N GLU A 107 18.83 -18.64 3.43
CA GLU A 107 19.20 -17.88 4.62
C GLU A 107 18.87 -16.41 4.43
N LEU A 108 18.40 -15.78 5.51
CA LEU A 108 18.07 -14.36 5.53
C LEU A 108 18.94 -13.68 6.60
N PRO A 109 19.30 -12.40 6.41
CA PRO A 109 20.00 -11.61 7.41
C PRO A 109 19.32 -11.72 8.78
N VAL A 110 20.15 -11.85 9.83
CA VAL A 110 19.70 -11.92 11.23
C VAL A 110 19.85 -10.58 11.95
N ASP A 111 20.61 -9.66 11.36
CA ASP A 111 20.95 -8.34 11.90
C ASP A 111 20.04 -7.21 11.37
N ARG A 112 19.21 -7.49 10.35
CA ARG A 112 18.33 -6.52 9.71
C ARG A 112 17.11 -7.14 9.06
N GLU A 113 16.09 -6.33 8.82
CA GLU A 113 14.94 -6.75 8.04
C GLU A 113 15.29 -7.08 6.59
N SER A 114 14.48 -7.94 5.98
CA SER A 114 14.46 -8.17 4.53
C SER A 114 13.07 -7.86 3.98
N VAL A 115 13.00 -7.35 2.75
CA VAL A 115 11.72 -7.04 2.09
C VAL A 115 11.45 -7.99 0.92
N PHE A 116 10.22 -8.49 0.89
CA PHE A 116 9.60 -9.27 -0.18
C PHE A 116 8.23 -8.68 -0.50
N TYR A 117 7.49 -9.29 -1.42
CA TYR A 117 6.18 -8.80 -1.83
C TYR A 117 5.17 -9.93 -1.88
N LEU A 118 4.06 -9.79 -1.15
CA LEU A 118 2.90 -10.66 -1.28
C LEU A 118 2.09 -10.20 -2.49
N SER A 119 1.90 -11.09 -3.46
CA SER A 119 1.06 -10.87 -4.62
C SER A 119 -0.22 -11.71 -4.51
N LEU A 120 -1.35 -11.03 -4.76
CA LEU A 120 -2.68 -11.61 -4.78
C LEU A 120 -3.34 -11.27 -6.10
N LEU A 121 -3.39 -12.24 -7.01
CA LEU A 121 -4.08 -12.12 -8.28
C LEU A 121 -5.51 -12.64 -8.13
N ALA A 122 -6.48 -11.76 -8.33
CA ALA A 122 -7.89 -12.10 -8.36
C ALA A 122 -8.39 -12.19 -9.79
N ILE A 123 -8.90 -13.37 -10.15
CA ILE A 123 -9.44 -13.67 -11.47
C ILE A 123 -10.96 -13.79 -11.32
N PRO A 124 -11.77 -12.90 -11.92
CA PRO A 124 -13.22 -12.99 -11.78
C PRO A 124 -13.74 -14.23 -12.51
N ALA A 125 -14.72 -14.89 -11.90
CA ALA A 125 -15.42 -15.99 -12.53
C ALA A 125 -16.13 -15.49 -13.81
N THR A 126 -16.04 -16.24 -14.90
CA THR A 126 -16.83 -15.95 -16.10
C THR A 126 -18.15 -16.71 -16.02
N THR A 127 -19.25 -16.04 -16.34
CA THR A 127 -20.50 -16.73 -16.60
C THR A 127 -20.42 -17.28 -18.02
N LYS A 128 -20.56 -18.61 -18.18
CA LYS A 128 -20.90 -19.14 -19.50
C LYS A 128 -22.17 -18.41 -19.92
N ALA A 129 -22.13 -17.69 -21.03
CA ALA A 129 -23.36 -17.19 -21.62
C ALA A 129 -24.25 -18.42 -21.84
N ASN A 130 -25.47 -18.40 -21.29
CA ASN A 130 -26.53 -19.30 -21.73
C ASN A 130 -26.96 -18.84 -23.14
N ALA A 131 -26.01 -18.83 -24.08
CA ALA A 131 -26.27 -18.54 -25.47
C ALA A 131 -26.87 -19.81 -26.07
N PRO A 132 -28.04 -19.72 -26.74
CA PRO A 132 -28.54 -20.81 -27.56
C PRO A 132 -27.45 -21.27 -28.53
N GLU A 133 -27.33 -22.57 -28.79
CA GLU A 133 -26.45 -23.10 -29.83
C GLU A 133 -26.79 -22.40 -31.17
N GLY A 134 -25.93 -21.47 -31.63
CA GLY A 134 -26.12 -20.77 -32.90
C GLY A 134 -25.66 -19.31 -32.95
N GLU A 135 -25.57 -18.61 -31.82
CA GLU A 135 -25.15 -17.19 -31.79
C GLU A 135 -23.95 -16.97 -30.86
N MET A 136 -22.76 -17.41 -31.30
CA MET A 136 -21.50 -17.09 -30.63
C MET A 136 -20.97 -15.71 -31.09
N THR A 137 -21.55 -14.63 -30.58
CA THR A 137 -20.99 -13.27 -30.79
C THR A 137 -21.02 -12.39 -29.55
N SER A 138 -20.99 -12.97 -28.34
CA SER A 138 -20.64 -12.19 -27.14
C SER A 138 -19.15 -12.30 -26.86
N ALA A 139 -18.36 -11.29 -27.27
CA ALA A 139 -16.99 -11.16 -26.80
C ALA A 139 -17.02 -10.77 -25.31
N GLN A 140 -16.71 -11.71 -24.42
CA GLN A 140 -16.54 -11.41 -23.00
C GLN A 140 -15.07 -11.09 -22.71
N VAL A 141 -14.82 -9.90 -22.16
CA VAL A 141 -13.49 -9.50 -21.66
C VAL A 141 -13.48 -9.68 -20.15
N SER A 142 -12.51 -10.46 -19.65
CA SER A 142 -12.28 -10.66 -18.22
C SER A 142 -10.92 -10.05 -17.85
N VAL A 143 -10.90 -9.20 -16.82
CA VAL A 143 -9.69 -8.52 -16.33
C VAL A 143 -9.41 -8.99 -14.90
N GLY A 144 -8.23 -9.59 -14.70
CA GLY A 144 -7.74 -9.94 -13.38
C GLY A 144 -7.07 -8.75 -12.69
N ILE A 145 -7.25 -8.63 -11.38
CA ILE A 145 -6.64 -7.56 -10.57
C ILE A 145 -5.52 -8.19 -9.72
N ARG A 146 -4.30 -7.68 -9.85
CA ARG A 146 -3.16 -8.09 -9.01
C ARG A 146 -2.90 -7.01 -7.95
N ASN A 147 -3.06 -7.37 -6.68
CA ASN A 147 -2.62 -6.56 -5.56
C ASN A 147 -1.24 -7.03 -5.09
N VAL A 148 -0.29 -6.11 -4.95
CA VAL A 148 1.07 -6.40 -4.48
C VAL A 148 1.35 -5.54 -3.26
N ILE A 149 1.60 -6.17 -2.12
CA ILE A 149 1.92 -5.47 -0.86
C ILE A 149 3.25 -5.93 -0.30
N LYS A 150 3.89 -5.08 0.50
CA LYS A 150 5.19 -5.40 1.12
C LYS A 150 5.03 -6.52 2.16
N LEU A 151 5.95 -7.46 2.15
CA LEU A 151 6.15 -8.50 3.14
C LEU A 151 7.53 -8.30 3.76
N PHE A 152 7.58 -7.83 5.01
CA PHE A 152 8.82 -7.67 5.75
C PHE A 152 9.12 -8.94 6.53
N TYR A 153 10.31 -9.49 6.36
CA TYR A 153 10.88 -10.48 7.27
C TYR A 153 11.64 -9.75 8.37
N ARG A 154 11.19 -9.93 9.62
CA ARG A 154 11.82 -9.34 10.80
C ARG A 154 12.52 -10.43 11.61
N PRO A 155 13.87 -10.45 11.67
CA PRO A 155 14.59 -11.42 12.48
C PRO A 155 14.37 -11.17 13.98
N LYS A 156 14.62 -12.20 14.78
CA LYS A 156 14.57 -12.12 16.25
C LYS A 156 15.70 -11.22 16.77
N GLY A 157 15.42 -10.48 17.84
CA GLY A 157 16.47 -9.83 18.63
C GLY A 157 17.04 -8.54 18.02
N LEU A 158 16.29 -7.88 17.13
CA LEU A 158 16.65 -6.53 16.71
C LEU A 158 16.63 -5.57 17.93
N PRO A 159 17.55 -4.59 17.98
CA PRO A 159 17.91 -3.88 19.21
C PRO A 159 16.91 -2.79 19.67
N MET A 160 15.90 -2.44 18.86
CA MET A 160 14.92 -1.42 19.20
C MET A 160 13.53 -1.71 18.64
N SER A 161 12.51 -0.93 19.02
CA SER A 161 11.20 -1.01 18.38
C SER A 161 11.17 -0.25 17.04
N THR A 162 10.14 -0.51 16.23
CA THR A 162 9.88 0.20 14.97
C THR A 162 9.67 1.70 15.16
N GLU A 163 9.05 2.11 16.27
CA GLU A 163 8.80 3.51 16.60
C GLU A 163 10.11 4.23 16.90
N VAL A 164 10.97 3.61 17.72
CA VAL A 164 12.31 4.14 18.04
C VAL A 164 13.19 4.17 16.79
N ALA A 165 13.13 3.15 15.94
CA ALA A 165 13.87 3.14 14.69
C ALA A 165 13.42 4.30 13.77
N SER A 166 12.10 4.52 13.67
CA SER A 166 11.51 5.57 12.84
C SER A 166 11.90 6.99 13.28
N SER A 167 12.16 7.21 14.57
CA SER A 167 12.63 8.50 15.08
C SER A 167 14.13 8.75 14.87
N GLN A 168 14.90 7.74 14.45
CA GLN A 168 16.37 7.83 14.31
C GLN A 168 16.84 8.21 12.90
N LEU A 169 15.93 8.52 11.97
CA LEU A 169 16.32 9.07 10.68
C LEU A 169 17.15 10.34 10.86
N THR A 170 18.25 10.45 10.12
CA THR A 170 19.08 11.65 10.10
C THR A 170 19.06 12.30 8.72
N PHE A 171 19.25 13.61 8.71
CA PHE A 171 19.09 14.43 7.51
C PHE A 171 20.34 15.26 7.28
N ARG A 172 20.86 15.22 6.05
CA ARG A 172 21.98 16.04 5.61
C ARG A 172 21.63 16.75 4.32
N HIS A 173 21.89 18.04 4.24
CA HIS A 173 21.70 18.82 3.03
C HIS A 173 23.04 19.19 2.42
N GLN A 174 23.23 18.89 1.14
CA GLN A 174 24.44 19.22 0.40
C GLN A 174 24.09 19.61 -1.03
N GLY A 175 24.44 20.83 -1.42
CA GLY A 175 24.11 21.37 -2.73
C GLY A 175 22.59 21.44 -2.94
N GLN A 176 22.08 20.72 -3.95
CA GLN A 176 20.66 20.67 -4.29
C GLN A 176 19.98 19.37 -3.83
N GLN A 177 20.52 18.70 -2.81
CA GLN A 177 20.09 17.37 -2.39
C GLN A 177 19.94 17.28 -0.88
N LEU A 178 18.83 16.67 -0.45
CA LEU A 178 18.59 16.24 0.92
C LEU A 178 18.84 14.73 0.99
N THR A 179 19.86 14.31 1.72
CA THR A 179 20.13 12.91 2.05
C THR A 179 19.46 12.55 3.36
N VAL A 180 18.60 11.54 3.33
CA VAL A 180 17.98 10.94 4.51
C VAL A 180 18.68 9.61 4.80
N SER A 181 19.27 9.48 5.97
CA SER A 181 19.97 8.27 6.40
C SER A 181 19.12 7.49 7.39
N ASN A 182 19.02 6.19 7.16
CA ASN A 182 18.45 5.23 8.07
C ASN A 182 19.58 4.42 8.74
N PRO A 183 19.99 4.77 9.97
CA PRO A 183 21.03 4.05 10.69
C PRO A 183 20.54 2.76 11.35
N THR A 184 19.29 2.36 11.12
CA THR A 184 18.61 1.30 11.89
C THR A 184 18.47 0.00 11.08
N PRO A 185 18.21 -1.13 11.74
CA PRO A 185 18.02 -2.41 11.05
C PRO A 185 16.62 -2.61 10.42
N TYR A 186 15.79 -1.56 10.36
CA TYR A 186 14.41 -1.62 9.88
C TYR A 186 14.24 -0.92 8.53
N TYR A 187 13.30 -1.37 7.70
CA TYR A 187 12.82 -0.58 6.57
C TYR A 187 11.89 0.53 7.07
N ILE A 188 12.18 1.78 6.70
CA ILE A 188 11.35 2.93 7.08
C ILE A 188 10.67 3.47 5.83
N THR A 189 9.33 3.46 5.80
CA THR A 189 8.56 4.07 4.68
C THR A 189 8.03 5.43 5.11
N LEU A 190 8.54 6.51 4.51
CA LEU A 190 8.03 7.86 4.69
C LEU A 190 6.60 7.96 4.13
N ALA A 191 5.66 8.30 5.00
CA ALA A 191 4.30 8.65 4.62
C ALA A 191 4.21 10.13 4.20
N GLN A 192 4.97 10.98 4.90
CA GLN A 192 5.13 12.42 4.67
C GLN A 192 6.56 12.83 5.04
N LEU A 193 7.09 13.80 4.31
CA LEU A 193 8.32 14.50 4.64
C LEU A 193 8.11 15.98 4.29
N SER A 194 8.48 16.86 5.21
CA SER A 194 8.57 18.30 4.95
C SER A 194 9.89 18.85 5.46
N VAL A 195 10.40 19.86 4.76
CA VAL A 195 11.61 20.59 5.16
C VAL A 195 11.26 22.06 5.21
N ASN A 196 11.55 22.71 6.33
CA ASN A 196 11.16 24.09 6.61
C ASN A 196 9.67 24.35 6.26
N GLN A 197 8.79 23.43 6.66
CA GLN A 197 7.34 23.44 6.38
C GLN A 197 6.93 23.24 4.91
N HIS A 198 7.88 23.05 3.99
CA HIS A 198 7.60 22.74 2.59
C HIS A 198 7.58 21.22 2.37
N PRO A 199 6.48 20.64 1.86
CA PRO A 199 6.39 19.20 1.64
C PRO A 199 7.32 18.73 0.51
N ILE A 200 7.93 17.56 0.68
CA ILE A 200 8.66 16.83 -0.35
C ILE A 200 7.79 15.65 -0.81
N ASP A 201 7.60 15.51 -2.12
CA ASP A 201 6.84 14.38 -2.67
C ASP A 201 7.66 13.09 -2.67
N VAL A 202 7.71 12.44 -1.51
CA VAL A 202 8.42 11.17 -1.33
C VAL A 202 7.75 10.01 -2.07
N ARG A 203 6.47 10.14 -2.46
CA ARG A 203 5.71 9.04 -3.08
C ARG A 203 6.05 8.88 -4.56
N GLU A 204 6.33 9.98 -5.24
CA GLU A 204 6.77 9.97 -6.64
C GLU A 204 8.26 9.62 -6.81
N LEU A 205 9.06 9.76 -5.75
CA LEU A 205 10.51 9.57 -5.81
C LEU A 205 10.93 8.17 -5.35
N GLU A 206 10.83 7.87 -4.06
CA GLU A 206 11.02 6.55 -3.44
C GLU A 206 10.84 6.71 -1.93
N PRO A 207 9.70 6.29 -1.34
CA PRO A 207 9.41 6.61 0.05
C PRO A 207 10.06 5.64 1.05
N MET A 208 10.58 4.50 0.60
CA MET A 208 11.07 3.43 1.47
C MET A 208 12.59 3.42 1.56
N ILE A 209 13.11 3.61 2.75
CA ILE A 209 14.55 3.63 3.03
C ILE A 209 14.94 2.29 3.65
N ALA A 210 15.89 1.60 3.03
CA ALA A 210 16.37 0.30 3.48
C ALA A 210 17.17 0.38 4.79
N PRO A 211 17.32 -0.72 5.54
CA PRO A 211 18.18 -0.80 6.70
C PRO A 211 19.61 -0.37 6.39
N PHE A 212 20.21 0.45 7.27
CA PHE A 212 21.59 0.92 7.13
C PHE A 212 21.91 1.55 5.77
N SER A 213 20.96 2.32 5.23
CA SER A 213 21.03 2.89 3.89
C SER A 213 20.59 4.35 3.89
N THR A 214 20.73 5.00 2.74
CA THR A 214 20.39 6.40 2.52
C THR A 214 19.49 6.55 1.31
N GLN A 215 18.54 7.48 1.38
CA GLN A 215 17.74 7.93 0.25
C GLN A 215 17.95 9.42 0.01
N THR A 216 17.98 9.84 -1.24
CA THR A 216 18.19 11.25 -1.59
C THR A 216 16.97 11.84 -2.28
N TYR A 217 16.61 13.05 -1.89
CA TYR A 217 15.53 13.84 -2.47
C TYR A 217 16.06 15.18 -3.00
N PRO A 218 15.53 15.69 -4.13
CA PRO A 218 15.92 17.00 -4.64
C PRO A 218 15.46 18.09 -3.68
N MET A 219 16.37 19.00 -3.32
CA MET A 219 16.12 20.10 -2.39
C MET A 219 17.00 21.30 -2.73
N LYS A 220 16.40 22.33 -3.34
CA LYS A 220 17.14 23.51 -3.82
C LYS A 220 17.38 24.56 -2.74
N GLU A 221 16.49 24.63 -1.76
CA GLU A 221 16.55 25.63 -0.70
C GLU A 221 17.38 25.12 0.49
N ASN A 222 17.91 26.06 1.27
CA ASN A 222 18.62 25.74 2.49
C ASN A 222 17.68 24.98 3.43
N ALA A 223 18.11 23.81 3.88
CA ALA A 223 17.33 22.91 4.69
C ALA A 223 17.86 22.93 6.12
N THR A 224 17.06 23.38 7.09
CA THR A 224 17.48 23.47 8.51
C THR A 224 16.70 22.54 9.41
N HIS A 225 15.43 22.30 9.11
CA HIS A 225 14.54 21.47 9.92
C HIS A 225 13.71 20.51 9.06
N ALA A 226 13.65 19.24 9.46
CA ALA A 226 12.84 18.20 8.85
C ALA A 226 11.73 17.75 9.80
N GLU A 227 10.53 17.58 9.27
CA GLU A 227 9.43 16.88 9.92
C GLU A 227 9.00 15.69 9.04
N TRP A 228 8.82 14.52 9.63
CA TRP A 228 8.41 13.34 8.89
C TRP A 228 7.41 12.49 9.65
N LYS A 229 6.60 11.74 8.88
CA LYS A 229 5.73 10.68 9.39
C LYS A 229 6.01 9.42 8.58
N VAL A 230 5.86 8.27 9.22
CA VAL A 230 6.11 6.97 8.59
C VAL A 230 4.84 6.16 8.51
N ILE A 231 4.82 5.17 7.62
CA ILE A 231 3.80 4.12 7.61
C ILE A 231 4.23 3.06 8.61
N THR A 232 3.42 2.86 9.64
CA THR A 232 3.61 1.86 10.71
C THR A 232 3.42 0.43 10.18
N ASP A 233 3.74 -0.57 11.01
CA ASP A 233 3.50 -1.98 10.68
C ASP A 233 2.03 -2.31 10.42
N TYR A 234 1.11 -1.58 11.04
CA TYR A 234 -0.34 -1.74 10.86
C TYR A 234 -0.88 -1.04 9.60
N GLY A 235 -0.04 -0.25 8.92
CA GLY A 235 -0.42 0.49 7.72
C GLY A 235 -0.91 1.92 7.97
N ASP A 236 -1.05 2.32 9.24
CA ASP A 236 -1.42 3.67 9.64
C ASP A 236 -0.23 4.64 9.57
N MET A 237 -0.54 5.93 9.55
CA MET A 237 0.45 7.00 9.66
C MET A 237 0.86 7.19 11.12
N SER A 238 2.17 7.28 11.38
CA SER A 238 2.69 7.57 12.72
C SER A 238 2.37 9.00 13.19
N ALA A 239 2.63 9.27 14.46
CA ALA A 239 2.87 10.64 14.93
C ALA A 239 4.04 11.28 14.15
N ALA A 240 4.08 12.62 14.15
CA ALA A 240 5.16 13.37 13.52
C ALA A 240 6.44 13.24 14.35
N TYR A 241 7.55 13.02 13.65
CA TYR A 241 8.91 13.13 14.15
C TYR A 241 9.55 14.40 13.59
N GLN A 242 10.50 14.97 14.33
CA GLN A 242 11.19 16.20 13.96
C GLN A 242 12.69 16.08 14.22
N GLY A 243 13.49 16.78 13.42
CA GLY A 243 14.94 16.70 13.50
C GLY A 243 15.62 17.85 12.76
N ASN A 244 16.81 18.21 13.22
CA ASN A 244 17.64 19.22 12.55
C ASN A 244 18.37 18.59 11.37
N ILE A 245 18.58 19.41 10.34
CA ILE A 245 19.28 19.00 9.12
C ILE A 245 20.73 19.49 9.21
N GLN A 246 21.67 18.58 9.04
CA GLN A 246 23.09 18.91 9.04
C GLN A 246 23.48 19.51 7.67
N SER A 247 24.06 20.71 7.67
CA SER A 247 24.65 21.27 6.46
C SER A 247 25.95 20.53 6.12
N GLY A 248 26.04 19.97 4.92
CA GLY A 248 27.27 19.40 4.40
C GLY A 248 28.14 20.51 3.82
N ASP A 249 29.27 20.81 4.47
CA ASP A 249 30.27 21.71 3.90
C ASP A 249 30.73 21.18 2.53
N VAL A 250 30.76 22.06 1.53
CA VAL A 250 31.45 21.82 0.28
C VAL A 250 32.95 21.92 0.59
N SER A 251 33.56 20.82 1.02
CA SER A 251 35.03 20.75 1.07
C SER A 251 35.51 20.79 -0.38
N ASN A 252 35.88 21.98 -0.86
CA ASN A 252 36.67 22.15 -2.07
C ASN A 252 38.03 21.47 -1.84
N GLY A 253 38.11 20.18 -2.15
CA GLY A 253 39.35 19.45 -2.28
C GLY A 253 40.10 19.96 -3.51
N LYS A 254 40.80 21.08 -3.36
CA LYS A 254 42.01 21.34 -4.14
C LYS A 254 43.14 20.64 -3.43
N ASN A 255 43.68 19.60 -4.05
CA ASN A 255 45.10 19.25 -4.03
C ASN A 255 45.43 18.60 -5.38
#